data_AF-A0A7Y5G459-F1
#
_entry.id   AF-A0A7Y5G459-F1
#
_cell.length_a   1.000
_cell.length_b   1.000
_cell.length_c   1.000
_cell.angle_alpha   90.00
_cell.angle_beta   90.00
_cell.angle_gamma   90.00
#
_symmetry.space_group_name_H-M   'P 1'
#
loop_
_entity.id
_entity.type
_entity.pdbx_description
1 polymer ?
#
loop_
_entity_poly.entity_id
_entity_poly.type
_entity_poly.pdbx_seq_one_letter_code
_entity_poly.pdbx_strand_id
1 'polypeptide(L)'
;SADDIGTDIARDASGNLYVTGQTASPDFPTANALQPALAGGRDAVVVKLNSTASTLIYSTFLGGSLDDYARDLAVDGTGSVYVAGWTLSSDFPTVDPIQSTFAGGVYDGILAKLNPAGSALVYSTYFGGSAEDRPTGLAVDVHGAAYMTGLTFSTDLPTLNAWQATLHGLRDVFVMKVTDAAVCKPFVFLANKVTLKRTKQHTPAGDIHSNGTLLVEKGDPSIYNSNLTAVGALTIQKDNTINGNVTSPLAVSNAGTVNGTITVGPVATEPLPDKNFSAGGPNKTVPQNGALALAPGSYGVVTLNSGGTLQLTSGEYFFDTLRYPGSTAVIAIDLASGAPVNINVVRNLQLGKEVKIRLLPNGESDSELVTFFTLQGTAVNVGREAYFLGNLIAPNAAVALAKNSQLRGVICANEIVVERDCLFLHHDSPGNLPGPGNLPKASAAERLEFHADQPDAAGYGLLQNYPNPFNPATRIRFKLQKAEHVALVIYTLAGRSVRELVHGEMAAGQHGFVWDARDDRGLPVASGVYLCVLRSGSFSAQTKLLLMR
;
A
#
# COMPACT_ATOMS: atom_id res chain seq x y z
N SER A 1 -15.50 10.37 38.57
CA SER A 1 -14.29 9.54 38.45
C SER A 1 -14.39 8.26 39.26
N ALA A 2 -13.91 7.18 38.65
CA ALA A 2 -13.61 5.88 39.25
C ALA A 2 -12.08 5.66 39.19
N ASP A 3 -11.64 4.39 39.13
CA ASP A 3 -10.23 4.01 39.09
C ASP A 3 -9.61 4.26 37.70
N ASP A 4 -8.47 4.97 37.67
CA ASP A 4 -7.72 5.34 36.45
C ASP A 4 -6.25 5.00 36.64
N ILE A 5 -5.69 4.18 35.74
CA ILE A 5 -4.32 3.67 35.87
C ILE A 5 -3.59 3.87 34.54
N GLY A 6 -2.45 4.57 34.56
CA GLY A 6 -1.51 4.63 33.44
C GLY A 6 -0.47 3.52 33.54
N THR A 7 -0.15 2.86 32.42
CA THR A 7 0.73 1.67 32.41
C THR A 7 2.02 1.87 31.60
N ASP A 8 1.97 2.69 30.55
CA ASP A 8 3.14 2.98 29.71
C ASP A 8 3.05 4.33 28.99
N ILE A 9 4.22 4.85 28.57
CA ILE A 9 4.37 6.09 27.80
C ILE A 9 5.47 5.95 26.74
N ALA A 10 5.18 6.37 25.50
CA ALA A 10 6.16 6.49 24.43
C ALA A 10 6.11 7.85 23.74
N ARG A 11 7.04 8.08 22.81
CA ARG A 11 7.16 9.34 22.07
C ARG A 11 7.40 9.09 20.59
N ASP A 12 6.74 9.86 19.73
CA ASP A 12 6.99 9.84 18.28
C ASP A 12 8.21 10.72 17.88
N ALA A 13 8.56 10.70 16.59
CA ALA A 13 9.65 11.51 16.05
C ALA A 13 9.42 13.03 16.12
N SER A 14 8.15 13.45 16.17
CA SER A 14 7.73 14.85 16.33
C SER A 14 7.72 15.30 17.81
N GLY A 15 8.01 14.37 18.72
CA GLY A 15 8.05 14.61 20.16
C GLY A 15 6.69 14.48 20.85
N ASN A 16 5.61 14.14 20.16
CA ASN A 16 4.30 13.93 20.79
C ASN A 16 4.35 12.71 21.71
N LEU A 17 3.62 12.79 22.82
CA LEU A 17 3.62 11.75 23.84
C LEU A 17 2.38 10.87 23.66
N TYR A 18 2.56 9.57 23.78
CA TYR A 18 1.51 8.58 23.76
C TYR A 18 1.48 7.90 25.11
N VAL A 19 0.31 7.81 25.73
CA VAL A 19 0.11 7.18 27.05
C VAL A 19 -0.98 6.13 26.91
N THR A 20 -0.79 4.99 27.56
CA THR A 20 -1.81 3.95 27.64
C THR A 20 -2.05 3.53 29.08
N GLY A 21 -3.12 2.76 29.27
CA GLY A 21 -3.58 2.33 30.57
C GLY A 21 -5.01 1.85 30.50
N GLN A 22 -5.73 2.00 31.61
CA GLN A 22 -7.11 1.60 31.74
C GLN A 22 -7.87 2.55 32.66
N THR A 23 -9.18 2.66 32.44
CA THR A 23 -10.06 3.52 33.23
C THR A 23 -11.42 2.87 33.42
N ALA A 24 -12.00 3.04 34.60
CA ALA A 24 -13.40 2.75 34.88
C ALA A 24 -14.26 4.03 34.95
N SER A 25 -13.69 5.19 34.59
CA SER A 25 -14.31 6.51 34.69
C SER A 25 -15.10 6.85 33.42
N PRO A 26 -16.44 6.97 33.47
CA PRO A 26 -17.24 7.40 32.32
C PRO A 26 -16.95 8.85 31.92
N ASP A 27 -16.34 9.63 32.82
CA ASP A 27 -15.91 11.01 32.65
C ASP A 27 -14.43 11.15 32.26
N PHE A 28 -13.75 10.05 31.89
CA PHE A 28 -12.35 10.11 31.43
C PHE A 28 -12.23 11.04 30.20
N PRO A 29 -11.24 11.96 30.16
CA PRO A 29 -11.15 12.94 29.08
C PRO A 29 -10.97 12.26 27.71
N THR A 30 -11.89 12.51 26.79
CA THR A 30 -11.80 12.08 25.39
C THR A 30 -11.57 13.28 24.47
N ALA A 31 -10.89 13.03 23.35
CA ALA A 31 -10.72 14.00 22.27
C ALA A 31 -10.53 13.23 20.97
N ASN A 32 -11.23 13.59 19.89
CA ASN A 32 -11.13 12.93 18.57
C ASN A 32 -11.14 11.39 18.68
N ALA A 33 -11.99 10.85 19.56
CA ALA A 33 -11.93 9.46 19.99
C ALA A 33 -12.45 8.50 18.92
N LEU A 34 -11.73 7.40 18.71
CA LEU A 34 -12.24 6.23 17.99
C LEU A 34 -13.46 5.63 18.71
N GLN A 35 -13.34 5.45 20.02
CA GLN A 35 -14.39 4.99 20.92
C GLN A 35 -14.59 6.08 22.00
N PRO A 36 -15.73 6.81 21.97
CA PRO A 36 -15.93 7.98 22.82
C PRO A 36 -16.48 7.69 24.22
N ALA A 37 -16.83 6.44 24.52
CA ALA A 37 -17.36 6.00 25.80
C ALA A 37 -16.88 4.58 26.14
N LEU A 38 -16.86 4.24 27.42
CA LEU A 38 -16.64 2.88 27.90
C LEU A 38 -17.65 1.92 27.25
N ALA A 39 -17.16 0.79 26.74
CA ALA A 39 -17.98 -0.32 26.28
C ALA A 39 -18.24 -1.32 27.41
N GLY A 40 -17.32 -1.43 28.38
CA GLY A 40 -17.42 -2.32 29.53
C GLY A 40 -17.29 -1.61 30.88
N GLY A 41 -16.97 -2.39 31.92
CA GLY A 41 -16.75 -1.88 33.28
C GLY A 41 -15.44 -1.10 33.43
N ARG A 42 -14.47 -1.38 32.55
CA ARG A 42 -13.16 -0.77 32.50
C ARG A 42 -12.57 -1.00 31.11
N ASP A 43 -12.23 0.05 30.39
CA ASP A 43 -11.63 -0.12 29.07
C ASP A 43 -10.17 0.32 29.08
N ALA A 44 -9.40 -0.20 28.11
CA ALA A 44 -8.10 0.35 27.83
C ALA A 44 -8.24 1.79 27.31
N VAL A 45 -7.22 2.60 27.53
CA VAL A 45 -7.17 3.97 26.98
C VAL A 45 -5.92 4.18 26.16
N VAL A 46 -6.07 4.94 25.08
CA VAL A 46 -4.94 5.40 24.26
C VAL A 46 -5.04 6.91 24.15
N VAL A 47 -4.01 7.57 24.66
CA VAL A 47 -3.95 9.02 24.78
C VAL A 47 -2.77 9.52 23.98
N LYS A 48 -2.97 10.54 23.15
CA LYS A 48 -1.90 11.30 22.49
C LYS A 48 -1.92 12.74 22.93
N LEU A 49 -0.80 13.21 23.47
CA LEU A 49 -0.55 14.59 23.85
C LEU A 49 0.46 15.21 22.89
N ASN A 50 0.42 16.53 22.71
CA ASN A 50 1.47 17.23 21.99
C ASN A 50 2.82 17.16 22.74
N SER A 51 3.90 17.60 22.07
CA SER A 51 5.26 17.49 22.61
C SER A 51 5.54 18.26 23.90
N THR A 52 4.67 19.20 24.26
CA THR A 52 4.75 19.97 25.52
C THR A 52 3.75 19.49 26.58
N ALA A 53 3.03 18.39 26.32
CA ALA A 53 1.95 17.86 27.18
C ALA A 53 0.85 18.88 27.53
N SER A 54 0.69 19.93 26.72
CA SER A 54 -0.27 21.02 26.95
C SER A 54 -1.58 20.85 26.19
N THR A 55 -1.65 19.90 25.25
CA THR A 55 -2.83 19.68 24.41
C THR A 55 -3.06 18.19 24.22
N LEU A 56 -4.29 17.76 24.53
CA LEU A 56 -4.81 16.45 24.21
C LEU A 56 -5.16 16.39 22.72
N ILE A 57 -4.33 15.71 21.94
CA ILE A 57 -4.51 15.55 20.48
C ILE A 57 -5.64 14.57 20.22
N TYR A 58 -5.55 13.38 20.82
CA TYR A 58 -6.67 12.47 20.91
C TYR A 58 -6.61 11.68 22.22
N SER A 59 -7.76 11.19 22.65
CA SER A 59 -7.91 10.24 23.75
C SER A 59 -9.14 9.41 23.48
N THR A 60 -8.96 8.09 23.47
CA THR A 60 -9.99 7.11 23.14
C THR A 60 -9.99 5.96 24.14
N PHE A 61 -11.18 5.42 24.39
CA PHE A 61 -11.30 4.09 24.97
C PHE A 61 -10.96 3.05 23.88
N LEU A 62 -10.67 1.83 24.32
CA LEU A 62 -10.49 0.67 23.45
C LEU A 62 -10.87 -0.58 24.25
N GLY A 63 -12.06 -1.12 23.98
CA GLY A 63 -12.56 -2.27 24.71
C GLY A 63 -13.87 -2.81 24.16
N GLY A 64 -14.30 -3.94 24.70
CA GLY A 64 -15.59 -4.56 24.47
C GLY A 64 -16.49 -4.48 25.70
N SER A 65 -17.40 -5.43 25.85
CA SER A 65 -18.44 -5.42 26.88
C SER A 65 -17.97 -5.70 28.31
N LEU A 66 -16.75 -6.21 28.49
CA LEU A 66 -16.14 -6.55 29.78
C LEU A 66 -14.88 -5.70 30.03
N ASP A 67 -14.03 -6.09 30.98
CA ASP A 67 -12.85 -5.29 31.27
C ASP A 67 -11.74 -5.51 30.21
N ASP A 68 -11.07 -4.43 29.86
CA ASP A 68 -10.00 -4.37 28.87
C ASP A 68 -8.82 -3.58 29.42
N TYR A 69 -7.62 -4.11 29.23
CA TYR A 69 -6.41 -3.57 29.82
C TYR A 69 -5.35 -3.35 28.75
N ALA A 70 -4.82 -2.13 28.64
CA ALA A 70 -3.60 -1.90 27.89
C ALA A 70 -2.41 -1.88 28.84
N ARG A 71 -1.40 -2.70 28.54
CA ARG A 71 -0.23 -2.88 29.38
C ARG A 71 1.01 -2.15 28.87
N ASP A 72 1.17 -2.08 27.55
CA ASP A 72 2.36 -1.53 26.92
C ASP A 72 1.99 -0.90 25.57
N LEU A 73 2.75 0.12 25.14
CA LEU A 73 2.56 0.73 23.84
C LEU A 73 3.89 0.99 23.12
N ALA A 74 3.84 0.99 21.79
CA ALA A 74 4.98 1.39 20.96
C ALA A 74 4.49 2.24 19.79
N VAL A 75 5.35 3.14 19.30
CA VAL A 75 5.00 4.05 18.20
C VAL A 75 6.00 3.86 17.07
N ASP A 76 5.50 3.66 15.85
CA ASP A 76 6.34 3.51 14.67
C ASP A 76 6.81 4.86 14.10
N GLY A 77 7.67 4.81 13.08
CA GLY A 77 8.19 6.01 12.41
C GLY A 77 7.13 6.84 11.68
N THR A 78 5.93 6.31 11.45
CA THR A 78 4.79 7.02 10.85
C THR A 78 3.92 7.72 11.89
N GLY A 79 4.14 7.44 13.17
CA GLY A 79 3.32 7.93 14.29
C GLY A 79 2.10 7.05 14.56
N SER A 80 1.99 5.87 13.97
CA SER A 80 0.95 4.89 14.32
C SER A 80 1.32 4.27 15.67
N VAL A 81 0.33 4.10 16.54
CA VAL A 81 0.54 3.53 17.88
C VAL A 81 0.06 2.09 17.90
N TYR A 82 0.88 1.24 18.49
CA TYR A 82 0.61 -0.16 18.75
C TYR A 82 0.38 -0.30 20.25
N VAL A 83 -0.63 -1.07 20.62
CA VAL A 83 -1.05 -1.27 22.01
C VAL A 83 -1.14 -2.77 22.24
N ALA A 84 -0.45 -3.24 23.27
CA ALA A 84 -0.52 -4.61 23.74
C ALA A 84 -1.16 -4.63 25.12
N GLY A 85 -1.91 -5.69 25.38
CA GLY A 85 -2.64 -5.82 26.63
C GLY A 85 -3.42 -7.10 26.69
N TRP A 86 -4.48 -7.13 27.47
CA TRP A 86 -5.36 -8.29 27.57
C TRP A 86 -6.80 -7.87 27.82
N THR A 87 -7.73 -8.73 27.45
CA THR A 87 -9.17 -8.48 27.44
C THR A 87 -9.91 -9.63 28.13
N LEU A 88 -11.03 -9.37 28.81
CA LEU A 88 -12.02 -10.42 29.11
C LEU A 88 -13.16 -10.44 28.07
N SER A 89 -13.21 -9.43 27.20
CA SER A 89 -14.29 -9.17 26.27
C SER A 89 -14.20 -10.12 25.08
N SER A 90 -15.23 -10.92 24.85
CA SER A 90 -15.35 -11.74 23.63
C SER A 90 -15.75 -10.93 22.40
N ASP A 91 -16.07 -9.65 22.60
CA ASP A 91 -16.47 -8.65 21.61
C ASP A 91 -15.50 -7.47 21.51
N PHE A 92 -14.22 -7.66 21.88
CA PHE A 92 -13.16 -6.67 21.65
C PHE A 92 -13.12 -6.23 20.17
N PRO A 93 -12.93 -4.93 19.87
CA PRO A 93 -12.89 -4.43 18.49
C PRO A 93 -11.75 -5.06 17.68
N THR A 94 -12.09 -5.88 16.69
CA THR A 94 -11.13 -6.54 15.77
C THR A 94 -11.22 -5.96 14.36
N VAL A 95 -10.06 -5.70 13.75
CA VAL A 95 -9.88 -5.27 12.36
C VAL A 95 -8.72 -6.05 11.77
N ASP A 96 -8.91 -6.72 10.63
CA ASP A 96 -7.89 -7.61 10.03
C ASP A 96 -7.14 -8.51 11.05
N PRO A 97 -7.88 -9.27 11.89
CA PRO A 97 -7.27 -10.00 13.00
C PRO A 97 -6.47 -11.23 12.55
N ILE A 98 -5.36 -11.51 13.25
CA ILE A 98 -4.66 -12.80 13.17
C ILE A 98 -5.50 -13.90 13.83
N GLN A 99 -6.11 -13.57 14.97
CA GLN A 99 -7.04 -14.39 15.73
C GLN A 99 -8.29 -13.55 15.99
N SER A 100 -9.40 -13.97 15.37
CA SER A 100 -10.66 -13.21 15.35
C SER A 100 -11.58 -13.48 16.54
N THR A 101 -11.27 -14.46 17.37
CA THR A 101 -12.10 -14.88 18.50
C THR A 101 -11.28 -15.04 19.76
N PHE A 102 -11.86 -14.61 20.89
CA PHE A 102 -11.42 -14.96 22.23
C PHE A 102 -11.40 -16.49 22.39
N ALA A 103 -10.23 -17.06 22.66
CA ALA A 103 -10.00 -18.51 22.69
C ALA A 103 -10.38 -19.15 24.02
N GLY A 104 -10.34 -18.44 25.14
CA GLY A 104 -10.75 -18.98 26.42
C GLY A 104 -10.08 -18.34 27.63
N GLY A 105 -10.08 -19.06 28.75
CA GLY A 105 -9.50 -18.56 29.98
C GLY A 105 -10.21 -17.33 30.59
N VAL A 106 -9.47 -16.60 31.42
CA VAL A 106 -9.93 -15.35 32.05
C VAL A 106 -9.58 -14.15 31.17
N TYR A 107 -8.38 -14.17 30.57
CA TYR A 107 -7.96 -13.15 29.62
C TYR A 107 -7.26 -13.77 28.43
N ASP A 108 -7.53 -13.20 27.26
CA ASP A 108 -6.69 -13.34 26.08
C ASP A 108 -5.87 -12.07 25.90
N GLY A 109 -4.70 -12.21 25.29
CA GLY A 109 -3.92 -11.07 24.84
C GLY A 109 -4.61 -10.30 23.73
N ILE A 110 -4.30 -9.02 23.62
CA ILE A 110 -4.65 -8.19 22.46
C ILE A 110 -3.41 -7.52 21.90
N LEU A 111 -3.41 -7.32 20.58
CA LEU A 111 -2.52 -6.39 19.90
C LEU A 111 -3.37 -5.55 18.96
N ALA A 112 -3.31 -4.23 19.11
CA ALA A 112 -4.03 -3.27 18.27
C ALA A 112 -3.07 -2.22 17.73
N LYS A 113 -3.21 -1.87 16.44
CA LYS A 113 -2.51 -0.76 15.80
C LYS A 113 -3.53 0.31 15.43
N LEU A 114 -3.36 1.52 15.96
CA LEU A 114 -4.16 2.70 15.60
C LEU A 114 -3.38 3.59 14.64
N ASN A 115 -4.09 4.23 13.71
CA ASN A 115 -3.50 5.22 12.82
C ASN A 115 -2.97 6.45 13.59
N PRO A 116 -2.12 7.31 12.99
CA PRO A 116 -1.52 8.44 13.71
C PRO A 116 -2.50 9.49 14.26
N ALA A 117 -3.71 9.52 13.71
CA ALA A 117 -4.80 10.38 14.14
C ALA A 117 -5.62 9.80 15.31
N GLY A 118 -5.41 8.53 15.65
CA GLY A 118 -6.19 7.82 16.67
C GLY A 118 -7.65 7.56 16.27
N SER A 119 -7.98 7.73 14.98
CA SER A 119 -9.37 7.71 14.49
C SER A 119 -9.80 6.38 13.88
N ALA A 120 -8.88 5.44 13.69
CA ALA A 120 -9.17 4.10 13.16
C ALA A 120 -8.12 3.08 13.63
N LEU A 121 -8.57 1.84 13.79
CA LEU A 121 -7.70 0.66 13.88
C LEU A 121 -7.20 0.30 12.48
N VAL A 122 -5.89 0.18 12.34
CA VAL A 122 -5.22 -0.39 11.15
C VAL A 122 -5.38 -1.91 11.18
N TYR A 123 -5.09 -2.51 12.33
CA TYR A 123 -5.47 -3.88 12.66
C TYR A 123 -5.67 -4.03 14.17
N SER A 124 -6.38 -5.05 14.60
CA SER A 124 -6.47 -5.50 15.98
C SER A 124 -6.86 -6.97 16.06
N THR A 125 -6.24 -7.68 16.99
CA THR A 125 -6.37 -9.13 17.11
C THR A 125 -6.39 -9.56 18.57
N TYR A 126 -7.07 -10.68 18.84
CA TYR A 126 -6.80 -11.47 20.03
C TYR A 126 -5.45 -12.20 19.88
N PHE A 127 -4.91 -12.69 20.99
CA PHE A 127 -3.79 -13.62 21.03
C PHE A 127 -3.84 -14.45 22.32
N GLY A 128 -4.27 -15.70 22.21
CA GLY A 128 -4.42 -16.59 23.36
C GLY A 128 -4.90 -17.99 22.98
N GLY A 129 -4.90 -18.89 23.97
CA GLY A 129 -5.39 -20.25 23.90
C GLY A 129 -6.55 -20.51 24.86
N SER A 130 -6.70 -21.75 25.30
CA SER A 130 -7.84 -22.17 26.15
C SER A 130 -7.77 -21.66 27.60
N ALA A 131 -6.62 -21.15 28.03
CA ALA A 131 -6.39 -20.62 29.38
C ALA A 131 -5.96 -19.14 29.29
N GLU A 132 -5.41 -18.63 30.38
CA GLU A 132 -5.06 -17.21 30.49
C GLU A 132 -3.76 -16.86 29.76
N ASP A 133 -3.79 -15.76 29.00
CA ASP A 133 -2.66 -15.25 28.21
C ASP A 133 -2.50 -13.74 28.40
N ARG A 134 -1.32 -13.32 28.86
CA ARG A 134 -1.05 -11.93 29.26
C ARG A 134 0.19 -11.38 28.56
N PRO A 135 0.03 -10.64 27.45
CA PRO A 135 1.08 -9.78 26.92
C PRO A 135 1.57 -8.78 27.96
N THR A 136 2.89 -8.69 28.14
CA THR A 136 3.52 -7.79 29.11
C THR A 136 4.47 -6.79 28.50
N GLY A 137 4.90 -6.98 27.26
CA GLY A 137 5.85 -6.10 26.58
C GLY A 137 5.64 -6.06 25.07
N LEU A 138 5.92 -4.92 24.47
CA LEU A 138 5.73 -4.60 23.06
C LEU A 138 6.88 -3.71 22.58
N ALA A 139 7.46 -4.07 21.44
CA ALA A 139 8.40 -3.22 20.71
C ALA A 139 8.06 -3.20 19.23
N VAL A 140 8.35 -2.10 18.54
CA VAL A 140 8.14 -1.99 17.08
C VAL A 140 9.47 -1.63 16.43
N ASP A 141 9.82 -2.33 15.35
CA ASP A 141 11.03 -2.01 14.58
C ASP A 141 10.79 -0.92 13.53
N VAL A 142 11.87 -0.48 12.88
CA VAL A 142 11.83 0.58 11.86
C VAL A 142 10.97 0.23 10.64
N HIS A 143 10.66 -1.05 10.42
CA HIS A 143 9.82 -1.53 9.32
C HIS A 143 8.35 -1.70 9.74
N GLY A 144 7.98 -1.33 10.97
CA GLY A 144 6.62 -1.46 11.48
C GLY A 144 6.27 -2.87 11.95
N ALA A 145 7.25 -3.76 12.16
CA ALA A 145 6.99 -5.05 12.77
C ALA A 145 6.87 -4.91 14.29
N ALA A 146 5.76 -5.38 14.86
CA ALA A 146 5.52 -5.47 16.29
C ALA A 146 6.07 -6.79 16.86
N TYR A 147 6.79 -6.71 17.97
CA TYR A 147 7.31 -7.83 18.75
C TYR A 147 6.64 -7.78 20.12
N MET A 148 5.80 -8.79 20.41
CA MET A 148 5.05 -8.87 21.66
C MET A 148 5.56 -10.04 22.50
N THR A 149 5.74 -9.81 23.79
CA THR A 149 6.13 -10.83 24.77
C THR A 149 5.11 -10.90 25.88
N GLY A 150 5.00 -12.05 26.54
CA GLY A 150 4.05 -12.21 27.62
C GLY A 150 4.13 -13.57 28.29
N LEU A 151 3.18 -13.80 29.19
CA LEU A 151 2.99 -15.07 29.88
C LEU A 151 1.83 -15.82 29.24
N THR A 152 1.99 -17.12 29.09
CA THR A 152 0.92 -18.03 28.69
C THR A 152 0.73 -19.12 29.74
N PHE A 153 -0.53 -19.36 30.10
CA PHE A 153 -0.95 -20.52 30.89
C PHE A 153 -1.63 -21.57 29.99
N SER A 154 -1.73 -21.28 28.69
CA SER A 154 -2.41 -22.08 27.69
C SER A 154 -1.49 -23.16 27.16
N THR A 155 -1.96 -24.41 27.16
CA THR A 155 -1.25 -25.53 26.53
C THR A 155 -1.37 -25.52 25.00
N ASP A 156 -2.23 -24.67 24.46
CA ASP A 156 -2.66 -24.59 23.07
C ASP A 156 -2.52 -23.16 22.48
N LEU A 157 -1.54 -22.39 22.97
CA LEU A 157 -1.23 -21.07 22.43
C LEU A 157 -0.94 -21.15 20.91
N PRO A 158 -1.46 -20.22 20.08
CA PRO A 158 -1.13 -20.16 18.66
C PRO A 158 0.38 -19.99 18.45
N THR A 159 1.02 -20.98 17.82
CA THR A 159 2.46 -20.96 17.54
C THR A 159 2.75 -21.05 16.05
N LEU A 160 3.77 -20.31 15.61
CA LEU A 160 4.32 -20.37 14.27
C LEU A 160 5.84 -20.37 14.37
N ASN A 161 6.50 -21.42 13.86
CA ASN A 161 7.96 -21.60 13.94
C ASN A 161 8.53 -21.56 15.38
N ALA A 162 7.77 -22.05 16.36
CA ALA A 162 8.18 -21.99 17.76
C ALA A 162 9.32 -22.97 18.08
N TRP A 163 10.29 -22.49 18.88
CA TRP A 163 11.33 -23.35 19.47
C TRP A 163 10.76 -24.30 20.52
N GLN A 164 9.75 -23.85 21.27
CA GLN A 164 8.96 -24.65 22.19
C GLN A 164 7.48 -24.45 21.84
N ALA A 165 6.84 -25.49 21.31
CA ALA A 165 5.47 -25.40 20.80
C ALA A 165 4.40 -25.71 21.86
N THR A 166 4.79 -26.25 23.01
CA THR A 166 3.87 -26.64 24.09
C THR A 166 4.36 -26.11 25.41
N LEU A 167 3.41 -25.73 26.28
CA LEU A 167 3.68 -25.32 27.65
C LEU A 167 4.38 -26.43 28.46
N HIS A 168 5.36 -26.09 29.28
CA HIS A 168 5.99 -26.97 30.25
C HIS A 168 5.82 -26.41 31.67
N GLY A 169 4.89 -26.99 32.43
CA GLY A 169 4.56 -26.56 33.79
C GLY A 169 3.26 -25.77 33.84
N LEU A 170 3.16 -24.80 34.74
CA LEU A 170 1.93 -24.03 34.98
C LEU A 170 1.81 -22.78 34.10
N ARG A 171 2.93 -22.19 33.69
CA ARG A 171 3.01 -21.04 32.78
C ARG A 171 4.39 -20.96 32.14
N ASP A 172 4.47 -20.46 30.92
CA ASP A 172 5.71 -20.12 30.21
C ASP A 172 5.67 -18.68 29.70
N VAL A 173 6.79 -18.25 29.14
CA VAL A 173 6.90 -17.01 28.37
C VAL A 173 6.65 -17.30 26.89
N PHE A 174 6.02 -16.36 26.19
CA PHE A 174 5.98 -16.35 24.73
C PHE A 174 6.66 -15.10 24.16
N VAL A 175 7.10 -15.23 22.92
CA VAL A 175 7.46 -14.12 22.05
C VAL A 175 6.76 -14.32 20.71
N MET A 176 6.19 -13.25 20.17
CA MET A 176 5.60 -13.26 18.83
C MET A 176 6.01 -12.01 18.05
N LYS A 177 6.04 -12.17 16.73
CA LYS A 177 6.29 -11.09 15.77
C LYS A 177 5.07 -10.96 14.86
N VAL A 178 4.58 -9.73 14.70
CA VAL A 178 3.51 -9.35 13.78
C VAL A 178 4.06 -8.28 12.84
N THR A 179 3.79 -8.41 11.54
CA THR A 179 4.21 -7.44 10.52
C THR A 179 2.98 -6.90 9.82
N ASP A 180 2.97 -5.61 9.50
CA ASP A 180 2.04 -5.08 8.50
C ASP A 180 2.24 -5.83 7.17
N ALA A 181 1.19 -5.92 6.36
CA ALA A 181 1.32 -6.36 4.98
C ALA A 181 2.08 -5.28 4.17
N ALA A 182 3.41 -5.25 4.28
CA ALA A 182 4.26 -4.39 3.45
C ALA A 182 4.20 -4.90 2.01
N VAL A 183 3.36 -4.30 1.17
CA VAL A 183 3.23 -4.71 -0.23
C VAL A 183 4.30 -4.00 -1.06
N CYS A 184 5.49 -4.60 -1.22
CA CYS A 184 6.53 -4.28 -2.21
C CYS A 184 7.03 -2.83 -2.35
N LYS A 185 6.53 -1.84 -1.60
CA LYS A 185 6.86 -0.42 -1.79
C LYS A 185 8.33 -0.16 -1.44
N PRO A 186 9.04 0.70 -2.21
CA PRO A 186 8.55 1.54 -3.31
C PRO A 186 8.62 0.91 -4.70
N PHE A 187 8.81 -0.41 -4.82
CA PHE A 187 9.15 -1.05 -6.09
C PHE A 187 7.94 -1.46 -6.92
N VAL A 188 8.01 -1.24 -8.24
CA VAL A 188 7.10 -1.92 -9.19
C VAL A 188 7.41 -3.41 -9.22
N PHE A 189 8.69 -3.78 -9.06
CA PHE A 189 9.15 -5.17 -8.99
C PHE A 189 10.14 -5.37 -7.85
N LEU A 190 9.86 -6.34 -6.99
CA LEU A 190 10.76 -6.82 -5.95
C LEU A 190 10.90 -8.34 -6.04
N ALA A 191 12.09 -8.86 -6.32
CA ALA A 191 12.30 -10.31 -6.42
C ALA A 191 13.73 -10.79 -6.15
N ASN A 192 13.92 -12.09 -5.87
CA ASN A 192 15.27 -12.65 -5.80
C ASN A 192 15.98 -12.64 -7.17
N LYS A 193 15.21 -12.68 -8.26
CA LYS A 193 15.72 -12.54 -9.62
C LYS A 193 14.74 -11.76 -10.49
N VAL A 194 15.24 -10.81 -11.27
CA VAL A 194 14.46 -10.05 -12.25
C VAL A 194 15.11 -10.17 -13.63
N THR A 195 14.33 -10.58 -14.63
CA THR A 195 14.74 -10.58 -16.04
C THR A 195 13.76 -9.74 -16.86
N LEU A 196 14.26 -8.66 -17.47
CA LEU A 196 13.52 -7.79 -18.36
C LEU A 196 13.91 -8.10 -19.81
N LYS A 197 12.98 -8.63 -20.59
CA LYS A 197 13.17 -8.84 -22.03
C LYS A 197 12.79 -7.57 -22.81
N ARG A 198 13.21 -7.52 -24.09
CA ARG A 198 13.01 -6.36 -24.97
C ARG A 198 11.58 -5.80 -24.95
N THR A 199 11.44 -4.48 -24.90
CA THR A 199 10.17 -3.78 -25.11
C THR A 199 10.30 -2.76 -26.24
N LYS A 200 9.51 -2.91 -27.31
CA LYS A 200 9.72 -2.12 -28.54
C LYS A 200 8.99 -0.78 -28.59
N GLN A 201 7.95 -0.62 -27.76
CA GLN A 201 6.87 0.36 -28.02
C GLN A 201 6.33 1.03 -26.76
N HIS A 202 6.93 0.78 -25.59
CA HIS A 202 6.41 1.23 -24.31
C HIS A 202 7.52 1.79 -23.43
N THR A 203 7.13 2.64 -22.49
CA THR A 203 7.98 3.28 -21.50
C THR A 203 7.56 2.82 -20.10
N PRO A 204 7.96 1.62 -19.66
CA PRO A 204 7.64 1.17 -18.33
C PRO A 204 8.18 2.13 -17.26
N ALA A 205 7.47 2.21 -16.13
CA ALA A 205 7.82 3.13 -15.05
C ALA A 205 7.66 2.49 -13.67
N GLY A 206 8.56 2.86 -12.77
CA GLY A 206 8.61 2.40 -11.38
C GLY A 206 9.89 1.64 -11.05
N ASP A 207 10.30 1.71 -9.79
CA ASP A 207 11.61 1.22 -9.36
C ASP A 207 11.66 -0.31 -9.26
N ILE A 208 12.81 -0.87 -9.61
CA ILE A 208 13.01 -2.33 -9.67
C ILE A 208 14.13 -2.71 -8.71
N HIS A 209 13.83 -3.65 -7.82
CA HIS A 209 14.78 -4.22 -6.88
C HIS A 209 14.94 -5.72 -7.08
N SER A 210 16.18 -6.18 -7.02
CA SER A 210 16.48 -7.60 -6.89
C SER A 210 17.36 -7.93 -5.69
N ASN A 211 16.91 -8.90 -4.88
CA ASN A 211 17.73 -9.49 -3.81
C ASN A 211 18.88 -10.37 -4.33
N GLY A 212 18.94 -10.58 -5.65
CA GLY A 212 19.96 -11.37 -6.31
C GLY A 212 20.30 -10.72 -7.65
N THR A 213 19.88 -11.32 -8.76
CA THR A 213 20.31 -10.88 -10.09
C THR A 213 19.25 -10.07 -10.82
N LEU A 214 19.66 -8.96 -11.43
CA LEU A 214 18.84 -8.16 -12.34
C LEU A 214 19.48 -8.16 -13.73
N LEU A 215 18.77 -8.70 -14.71
CA LEU A 215 19.18 -8.73 -16.12
C LEU A 215 18.19 -7.93 -16.98
N VAL A 216 18.69 -6.90 -17.65
CA VAL A 216 18.01 -6.26 -18.78
C VAL A 216 18.61 -6.84 -20.06
N GLU A 217 17.89 -7.76 -20.71
CA GLU A 217 18.32 -8.40 -21.95
C GLU A 217 18.39 -7.39 -23.10
N LYS A 218 19.09 -7.77 -24.18
CA LYS A 218 19.24 -6.94 -25.38
C LYS A 218 17.88 -6.43 -25.84
N GLY A 219 17.75 -5.11 -25.84
CA GLY A 219 16.55 -4.40 -26.25
C GLY A 219 16.39 -4.29 -27.76
N ASP A 220 15.33 -3.58 -28.13
CA ASP A 220 15.13 -2.90 -29.40
C ASP A 220 14.57 -1.54 -28.98
N PRO A 221 15.35 -0.46 -29.13
CA PRO A 221 15.42 0.71 -28.24
C PRO A 221 14.37 0.74 -27.13
N SER A 222 14.67 0.09 -26.01
CA SER A 222 13.78 -0.02 -24.84
C SER A 222 14.11 1.07 -23.83
N ILE A 223 13.13 1.80 -23.31
CA ILE A 223 13.33 2.88 -22.35
C ILE A 223 12.59 2.55 -21.05
N TYR A 224 13.33 2.44 -19.95
CA TYR A 224 12.79 2.15 -18.62
C TYR A 224 12.91 3.39 -17.73
N ASN A 225 11.79 3.91 -17.23
CA ASN A 225 11.72 5.02 -16.28
C ASN A 225 11.76 4.47 -14.84
N SER A 226 12.91 3.94 -14.47
CA SER A 226 13.09 3.15 -13.26
C SER A 226 14.47 3.38 -12.67
N ASN A 227 14.56 3.47 -11.35
CA ASN A 227 15.79 3.11 -10.66
C ASN A 227 15.94 1.59 -10.66
N LEU A 228 17.15 1.10 -10.88
CA LEU A 228 17.48 -0.33 -10.83
C LEU A 228 18.41 -0.59 -9.66
N THR A 229 18.03 -1.53 -8.79
CA THR A 229 18.86 -1.96 -7.67
C THR A 229 18.99 -3.47 -7.66
N ALA A 230 20.19 -3.98 -7.37
CA ALA A 230 20.41 -5.41 -7.20
C ALA A 230 21.47 -5.67 -6.13
N VAL A 231 21.17 -6.58 -5.19
CA VAL A 231 22.14 -7.07 -4.19
C VAL A 231 23.22 -7.93 -4.84
N GLY A 232 22.90 -8.61 -5.95
CA GLY A 232 23.83 -9.38 -6.76
C GLY A 232 24.15 -8.72 -8.09
N ALA A 233 24.38 -9.56 -9.12
CA ALA A 233 24.80 -9.08 -10.43
C ALA A 233 23.71 -8.25 -11.12
N LEU A 234 24.10 -7.07 -11.61
CA LEU A 234 23.25 -6.20 -12.43
C LEU A 234 23.85 -6.08 -13.83
N THR A 235 23.12 -6.55 -14.84
CA THR A 235 23.54 -6.51 -16.25
C THR A 235 22.53 -5.73 -17.09
N ILE A 236 23.00 -4.74 -17.84
CA ILE A 236 22.23 -3.99 -18.83
C ILE A 236 22.86 -4.28 -20.19
N GLN A 237 22.15 -4.99 -21.07
CA GLN A 237 22.61 -5.24 -22.43
C GLN A 237 22.31 -4.06 -23.36
N LYS A 238 22.90 -4.06 -24.55
CA LYS A 238 22.74 -3.00 -25.56
C LYS A 238 21.30 -2.74 -25.97
N ASP A 239 21.06 -1.57 -26.56
CA ASP A 239 19.76 -1.13 -27.08
C ASP A 239 18.70 -0.90 -25.96
N ASN A 240 19.17 -0.65 -24.74
CA ASN A 240 18.34 -0.27 -23.58
C ASN A 240 18.78 1.08 -23.02
N THR A 241 17.82 1.89 -22.57
CA THR A 241 18.01 3.16 -21.88
C THR A 241 17.33 3.10 -20.51
N ILE A 242 18.08 3.39 -19.45
CA ILE A 242 17.58 3.51 -18.08
C ILE A 242 17.51 4.98 -17.69
N ASN A 243 16.30 5.50 -17.50
CA ASN A 243 16.01 6.86 -17.03
C ASN A 243 15.91 6.88 -15.48
N GLY A 244 16.98 6.47 -14.83
CA GLY A 244 17.08 6.41 -13.37
C GLY A 244 18.47 6.00 -12.92
N ASN A 245 18.65 5.92 -11.60
CA ASN A 245 19.90 5.48 -10.99
C ASN A 245 20.01 3.95 -11.01
N VAL A 246 21.25 3.46 -11.11
CA VAL A 246 21.56 2.03 -11.11
C VAL A 246 22.52 1.76 -9.97
N THR A 247 22.14 0.90 -9.01
CA THR A 247 22.97 0.62 -7.82
C THR A 247 23.15 -0.88 -7.61
N SER A 248 24.38 -1.31 -7.36
CA SER A 248 24.72 -2.68 -6.98
C SER A 248 25.99 -2.68 -6.11
N PRO A 249 26.17 -3.63 -5.17
CA PRO A 249 27.44 -3.77 -4.48
C PRO A 249 28.53 -4.36 -5.38
N LEU A 250 28.16 -4.90 -6.54
CA LEU A 250 29.07 -5.44 -7.55
C LEU A 250 29.22 -4.46 -8.72
N ALA A 251 30.29 -4.63 -9.50
CA ALA A 251 30.45 -3.87 -10.74
C ALA A 251 29.28 -4.14 -11.70
N VAL A 252 28.64 -3.06 -12.16
CA VAL A 252 27.52 -3.13 -13.11
C VAL A 252 28.03 -3.42 -14.52
N SER A 253 27.57 -4.51 -15.13
CA SER A 253 27.87 -4.83 -16.54
C SER A 253 26.91 -4.06 -17.47
N ASN A 254 27.32 -2.88 -17.93
CA ASN A 254 26.49 -2.02 -18.78
C ASN A 254 26.99 -1.94 -20.24
N ALA A 255 26.13 -2.28 -21.19
CA ALA A 255 26.29 -2.07 -22.63
C ALA A 255 25.18 -1.19 -23.24
N GLY A 256 24.28 -0.65 -22.42
CA GLY A 256 23.23 0.30 -22.79
C GLY A 256 23.51 1.72 -22.28
N THR A 257 22.47 2.55 -22.28
CA THR A 257 22.52 3.94 -21.81
C THR A 257 21.90 4.04 -20.42
N VAL A 258 22.59 4.71 -19.49
CA VAL A 258 22.05 5.06 -18.16
C VAL A 258 22.10 6.58 -18.05
N ASN A 259 20.93 7.22 -17.92
CA ASN A 259 20.82 8.67 -17.82
C ASN A 259 20.98 9.18 -16.38
N GLY A 260 20.82 8.31 -15.39
CA GLY A 260 21.15 8.59 -13.99
C GLY A 260 22.58 8.20 -13.62
N THR A 261 22.81 8.00 -12.31
CA THR A 261 24.13 7.60 -11.79
C THR A 261 24.23 6.09 -11.67
N ILE A 262 25.38 5.53 -12.08
CA ILE A 262 25.76 4.16 -11.74
C ILE A 262 26.59 4.19 -10.46
N THR A 263 26.07 3.58 -9.39
CA THR A 263 26.71 3.52 -8.08
C THR A 263 27.10 2.09 -7.75
N VAL A 264 28.40 1.88 -7.46
CA VAL A 264 28.87 0.63 -6.85
C VAL A 264 28.94 0.85 -5.34
N GLY A 265 28.00 0.26 -4.61
CA GLY A 265 27.81 0.53 -3.17
C GLY A 265 26.85 -0.45 -2.51
N PRO A 266 26.78 -0.45 -1.17
CA PRO A 266 25.95 -1.39 -0.43
C PRO A 266 24.48 -1.26 -0.82
N VAL A 267 23.84 -2.40 -1.09
CA VAL A 267 22.40 -2.52 -1.32
C VAL A 267 21.88 -3.54 -0.32
N ALA A 268 20.84 -3.17 0.43
CA ALA A 268 20.19 -4.08 1.38
C ALA A 268 19.30 -5.09 0.65
N THR A 269 19.19 -6.29 1.22
CA THR A 269 18.16 -7.25 0.82
C THR A 269 16.81 -6.80 1.37
N GLU A 270 15.80 -6.78 0.51
CA GLU A 270 14.43 -6.44 0.84
C GLU A 270 13.59 -7.72 1.04
N PRO A 271 12.95 -7.93 2.19
CA PRO A 271 12.20 -9.16 2.45
C PRO A 271 11.03 -9.29 1.48
N LEU A 272 10.82 -10.49 0.92
CA LEU A 272 9.61 -10.79 0.17
C LEU A 272 8.44 -10.96 1.14
N PRO A 273 7.25 -10.39 0.87
CA PRO A 273 6.12 -10.50 1.79
C PRO A 273 5.60 -11.93 1.84
N ASP A 274 5.58 -12.52 3.03
CA ASP A 274 5.02 -13.84 3.30
C ASP A 274 3.69 -13.72 4.06
N LYS A 275 2.72 -14.56 3.70
CA LYS A 275 1.41 -14.68 4.35
C LYS A 275 1.07 -16.16 4.38
N ASN A 276 0.40 -16.62 5.43
CA ASN A 276 -0.16 -17.98 5.49
C ASN A 276 -1.68 -17.89 5.48
N PHE A 277 -2.32 -18.75 4.69
CA PHE A 277 -3.77 -18.89 4.68
C PHE A 277 -4.19 -20.23 4.09
N SER A 278 -5.39 -20.66 4.42
CA SER A 278 -6.04 -21.83 3.84
C SER A 278 -7.31 -21.41 3.12
N ALA A 279 -7.73 -22.23 2.16
CA ALA A 279 -9.00 -22.06 1.48
C ALA A 279 -9.76 -23.38 1.45
N GLY A 280 -11.08 -23.29 1.51
CA GLY A 280 -11.99 -24.42 1.49
C GLY A 280 -13.39 -23.97 1.11
N GLY A 281 -14.32 -24.91 0.95
CA GLY A 281 -15.70 -24.59 0.57
C GLY A 281 -16.04 -24.95 -0.88
N PRO A 282 -17.18 -24.49 -1.38
CA PRO A 282 -17.75 -25.01 -2.62
C PRO A 282 -16.94 -24.58 -3.84
N ASN A 283 -16.84 -25.48 -4.82
CA ASN A 283 -16.38 -25.12 -6.15
C ASN A 283 -17.39 -24.18 -6.82
N LYS A 284 -16.90 -23.20 -7.58
CA LYS A 284 -17.73 -22.27 -8.34
C LYS A 284 -17.27 -22.22 -9.79
N THR A 285 -18.21 -22.06 -10.69
CA THR A 285 -17.93 -21.89 -12.12
C THR A 285 -18.60 -20.61 -12.58
N VAL A 286 -17.80 -19.66 -13.07
CA VAL A 286 -18.33 -18.50 -13.78
C VAL A 286 -18.75 -18.96 -15.17
N PRO A 287 -20.03 -18.78 -15.55
CA PRO A 287 -20.54 -19.28 -16.83
C PRO A 287 -19.88 -18.55 -18.01
N GLN A 288 -19.83 -19.24 -19.15
CA GLN A 288 -19.34 -18.65 -20.40
C GLN A 288 -20.19 -17.42 -20.77
N ASN A 289 -19.55 -16.29 -21.06
CA ASN A 289 -20.21 -15.00 -21.35
C ASN A 289 -21.22 -14.53 -20.28
N GLY A 290 -21.20 -15.10 -19.08
CA GLY A 290 -22.08 -14.70 -17.99
C GLY A 290 -21.31 -14.15 -16.81
N ALA A 291 -22.02 -13.76 -15.76
CA ALA A 291 -21.43 -13.19 -14.56
C ALA A 291 -21.71 -14.07 -13.33
N LEU A 292 -20.80 -14.04 -12.37
CA LEU A 292 -20.99 -14.61 -11.04
C LEU A 292 -20.44 -13.64 -9.99
N ALA A 293 -21.28 -13.21 -9.07
CA ALA A 293 -20.86 -12.48 -7.89
C ALA A 293 -20.50 -13.43 -6.76
N LEU A 294 -19.36 -13.18 -6.12
CA LEU A 294 -18.95 -13.86 -4.90
C LEU A 294 -18.87 -12.83 -3.76
N ALA A 295 -19.45 -13.18 -2.61
CA ALA A 295 -19.23 -12.43 -1.38
C ALA A 295 -17.84 -12.76 -0.81
N PRO A 296 -17.23 -11.88 0.00
CA PRO A 296 -16.03 -12.22 0.77
C PRO A 296 -16.20 -13.54 1.52
N GLY A 297 -15.17 -14.40 1.51
CA GLY A 297 -15.22 -15.73 2.07
C GLY A 297 -14.30 -16.75 1.41
N SER A 298 -14.48 -18.02 1.78
CA SER A 298 -13.64 -19.15 1.33
C SER A 298 -14.34 -20.00 0.27
N TYR A 299 -13.57 -20.39 -0.76
CA TYR A 299 -14.00 -21.18 -1.89
C TYR A 299 -12.99 -22.26 -2.26
N GLY A 300 -13.49 -23.36 -2.84
CA GLY A 300 -12.65 -24.40 -3.43
C GLY A 300 -12.05 -23.96 -4.76
N VAL A 301 -12.27 -24.77 -5.80
CA VAL A 301 -11.85 -24.43 -7.17
C VAL A 301 -12.86 -23.46 -7.78
N VAL A 302 -12.39 -22.27 -8.14
CA VAL A 302 -13.14 -21.29 -8.92
C VAL A 302 -12.62 -21.26 -10.34
N THR A 303 -13.47 -21.63 -11.29
CA THR A 303 -13.14 -21.70 -12.72
C THR A 303 -13.88 -20.61 -13.48
N LEU A 304 -13.16 -19.78 -14.22
CA LEU A 304 -13.74 -18.76 -15.09
C LEU A 304 -13.75 -19.24 -16.54
N ASN A 305 -14.94 -19.53 -17.06
CA ASN A 305 -15.11 -19.89 -18.47
C ASN A 305 -14.93 -18.67 -19.37
N SER A 306 -14.68 -18.91 -20.67
CA SER A 306 -14.38 -17.85 -21.63
C SER A 306 -15.48 -16.78 -21.68
N GLY A 307 -15.08 -15.50 -21.71
CA GLY A 307 -15.98 -14.35 -21.66
C GLY A 307 -16.71 -14.15 -20.32
N GLY A 308 -16.46 -15.00 -19.32
CA GLY A 308 -17.08 -14.91 -18.01
C GLY A 308 -16.57 -13.72 -17.20
N THR A 309 -17.44 -13.17 -16.35
CA THR A 309 -17.13 -12.08 -15.42
C THR A 309 -17.29 -12.54 -13.97
N LEU A 310 -16.18 -12.62 -13.23
CA LEU A 310 -16.21 -12.77 -11.77
C LEU A 310 -16.40 -11.39 -11.15
N GLN A 311 -17.42 -11.20 -10.32
CA GLN A 311 -17.71 -9.95 -9.63
C GLN A 311 -17.38 -10.07 -8.15
N LEU A 312 -16.56 -9.15 -7.65
CA LEU A 312 -16.10 -9.07 -6.27
C LEU A 312 -16.38 -7.66 -5.73
N THR A 313 -16.44 -7.55 -4.41
CA THR A 313 -16.46 -6.27 -3.69
C THR A 313 -15.24 -6.20 -2.78
N SER A 314 -15.02 -5.08 -2.08
CA SER A 314 -14.04 -5.02 -0.99
C SER A 314 -14.22 -6.17 0.01
N GLY A 315 -13.10 -6.67 0.57
CA GLY A 315 -13.06 -7.76 1.55
C GLY A 315 -12.06 -8.88 1.22
N GLU A 316 -12.03 -9.91 2.08
CA GLU A 316 -11.14 -11.07 1.96
C GLU A 316 -11.77 -12.20 1.16
N TYR A 317 -11.04 -12.71 0.17
CA TYR A 317 -11.39 -13.90 -0.60
C TYR A 317 -10.30 -14.94 -0.48
N PHE A 318 -10.68 -16.19 -0.20
CA PHE A 318 -9.76 -17.32 -0.11
C PHE A 318 -10.16 -18.38 -1.14
N PHE A 319 -9.27 -18.70 -2.07
CA PHE A 319 -9.50 -19.67 -3.14
C PHE A 319 -8.49 -20.82 -3.04
N ASP A 320 -8.95 -22.07 -3.08
CA ASP A 320 -8.02 -23.20 -3.22
C ASP A 320 -7.30 -23.10 -4.58
N THR A 321 -8.08 -22.83 -5.63
CA THR A 321 -7.58 -22.59 -6.98
C THR A 321 -8.45 -21.54 -7.66
N LEU A 322 -7.82 -20.57 -8.30
CA LEU A 322 -8.46 -19.58 -9.16
C LEU A 322 -7.88 -19.73 -10.57
N ARG A 323 -8.67 -20.29 -11.49
CA ARG A 323 -8.19 -20.68 -12.81
C ARG A 323 -9.10 -20.26 -13.96
N TYR A 324 -8.47 -20.09 -15.13
CA TYR A 324 -9.10 -19.56 -16.34
C TYR A 324 -8.63 -20.42 -17.51
N PRO A 325 -9.38 -21.47 -17.87
CA PRO A 325 -9.02 -22.35 -18.98
C PRO A 325 -9.31 -21.73 -20.38
N GLY A 326 -10.06 -20.63 -20.44
CA GLY A 326 -10.49 -19.98 -21.68
C GLY A 326 -9.54 -18.90 -22.21
N SER A 327 -9.97 -18.21 -23.27
CA SER A 327 -9.16 -17.19 -23.96
C SER A 327 -9.43 -15.75 -23.54
N THR A 328 -10.53 -15.49 -22.82
CA THR A 328 -10.91 -14.16 -22.31
C THR A 328 -11.66 -14.32 -20.98
N ALA A 329 -11.43 -13.44 -20.01
CA ALA A 329 -12.23 -13.37 -18.79
C ALA A 329 -12.06 -12.01 -18.10
N VAL A 330 -13.02 -11.63 -17.26
CA VAL A 330 -12.99 -10.39 -16.49
C VAL A 330 -13.10 -10.70 -15.00
N ILE A 331 -12.26 -10.06 -14.20
CA ILE A 331 -12.46 -9.92 -12.75
C ILE A 331 -12.87 -8.46 -12.53
N ALA A 332 -14.14 -8.23 -12.20
CA ALA A 332 -14.68 -6.92 -11.90
C ALA A 332 -14.74 -6.75 -10.38
N ILE A 333 -14.12 -5.69 -9.88
CA ILE A 333 -13.99 -5.42 -8.45
C ILE A 333 -14.62 -4.06 -8.16
N ASP A 334 -15.64 -4.06 -7.32
CA ASP A 334 -16.28 -2.85 -6.82
C ASP A 334 -15.63 -2.40 -5.50
N LEU A 335 -14.98 -1.24 -5.57
CA LEU A 335 -14.25 -0.59 -4.48
C LEU A 335 -14.96 0.70 -4.05
N ALA A 336 -16.26 0.86 -4.32
CA ALA A 336 -17.04 2.04 -3.92
C ALA A 336 -16.99 2.35 -2.42
N SER A 337 -16.68 1.35 -1.58
CA SER A 337 -16.48 1.52 -0.14
C SER A 337 -15.17 2.22 0.22
N GLY A 338 -14.19 2.27 -0.69
CA GLY A 338 -12.81 2.69 -0.43
C GLY A 338 -11.95 1.67 0.32
N ALA A 339 -12.53 0.54 0.77
CA ALA A 339 -11.79 -0.53 1.44
C ALA A 339 -11.09 -1.46 0.43
N PRO A 340 -9.96 -2.09 0.82
CA PRO A 340 -9.22 -2.97 -0.06
C PRO A 340 -9.96 -4.28 -0.35
N VAL A 341 -9.48 -4.99 -1.37
CA VAL A 341 -9.83 -6.38 -1.64
C VAL A 341 -8.56 -7.23 -1.66
N ASN A 342 -8.60 -8.36 -0.96
CA ASN A 342 -7.49 -9.31 -0.93
C ASN A 342 -7.97 -10.66 -1.49
N ILE A 343 -7.32 -11.11 -2.54
CA ILE A 343 -7.57 -12.34 -3.27
C ILE A 343 -6.43 -13.31 -2.94
N ASN A 344 -6.68 -14.18 -1.96
CA ASN A 344 -5.71 -15.12 -1.41
C ASN A 344 -5.89 -16.50 -2.08
N VAL A 345 -4.90 -16.96 -2.87
CA VAL A 345 -4.98 -18.20 -3.66
C VAL A 345 -3.95 -19.24 -3.21
N VAL A 346 -4.42 -20.38 -2.70
CA VAL A 346 -3.56 -21.37 -2.04
C VAL A 346 -2.71 -22.17 -3.03
N ARG A 347 -3.33 -22.88 -3.97
CA ARG A 347 -2.63 -23.88 -4.80
C ARG A 347 -2.30 -23.42 -6.20
N ASN A 348 -3.22 -22.75 -6.87
CA ASN A 348 -3.04 -22.42 -8.28
C ASN A 348 -3.79 -21.14 -8.65
N LEU A 349 -3.01 -20.08 -8.89
CA LEU A 349 -3.44 -18.87 -9.58
C LEU A 349 -2.95 -18.95 -11.03
N GLN A 350 -3.89 -19.10 -11.96
CA GLN A 350 -3.61 -18.93 -13.38
C GLN A 350 -4.23 -17.62 -13.81
N LEU A 351 -3.56 -16.78 -14.59
CA LEU A 351 -4.20 -15.62 -15.21
C LEU A 351 -4.05 -15.81 -16.72
N GLY A 352 -5.08 -16.41 -17.32
CA GLY A 352 -5.06 -16.87 -18.71
C GLY A 352 -4.84 -15.76 -19.74
N LYS A 353 -4.89 -16.14 -21.02
CA LYS A 353 -4.79 -15.19 -22.15
C LYS A 353 -5.91 -14.14 -22.03
N GLU A 354 -5.57 -12.87 -22.25
CA GLU A 354 -6.50 -11.72 -22.27
C GLU A 354 -7.40 -11.60 -21.01
N VAL A 355 -6.92 -12.02 -19.84
CA VAL A 355 -7.59 -11.74 -18.56
C VAL A 355 -7.54 -10.24 -18.28
N LYS A 356 -8.65 -9.66 -17.83
CA LYS A 356 -8.78 -8.24 -17.52
C LYS A 356 -9.26 -8.05 -16.09
N ILE A 357 -8.53 -7.25 -15.32
CA ILE A 357 -9.01 -6.74 -14.03
C ILE A 357 -9.63 -5.37 -14.26
N ARG A 358 -10.89 -5.22 -13.85
CA ARG A 358 -11.64 -3.98 -13.95
C ARG A 358 -11.99 -3.50 -12.55
N LEU A 359 -11.53 -2.29 -12.21
CA LEU A 359 -11.79 -1.67 -10.92
C LEU A 359 -12.86 -0.59 -11.07
N LEU A 360 -13.80 -0.55 -10.14
CA LEU A 360 -14.88 0.42 -10.07
C LEU A 360 -14.84 1.12 -8.70
N PRO A 361 -15.19 2.41 -8.61
CA PRO A 361 -15.57 3.28 -9.72
C PRO A 361 -14.38 3.97 -10.42
N ASN A 362 -13.19 4.02 -9.81
CA ASN A 362 -12.13 4.93 -10.27
C ASN A 362 -11.08 4.27 -11.20
N GLY A 363 -11.29 3.01 -11.59
CA GLY A 363 -10.41 2.32 -12.54
C GLY A 363 -8.98 2.16 -12.02
N GLU A 364 -7.99 2.49 -12.86
CA GLU A 364 -6.56 2.37 -12.54
C GLU A 364 -6.13 3.09 -11.26
N SER A 365 -6.84 4.16 -10.86
CA SER A 365 -6.53 4.94 -9.66
C SER A 365 -6.67 4.14 -8.38
N ASP A 366 -7.52 3.11 -8.37
CA ASP A 366 -7.76 2.26 -7.20
C ASP A 366 -6.86 1.01 -7.20
N SER A 367 -5.89 0.93 -8.11
CA SER A 367 -5.05 -0.28 -8.27
C SER A 367 -4.29 -0.67 -7.01
N GLU A 368 -3.93 0.27 -6.13
CA GLU A 368 -3.22 -0.07 -4.88
C GLU A 368 -4.10 -0.80 -3.85
N LEU A 369 -5.42 -0.72 -3.98
CA LEU A 369 -6.40 -1.34 -3.07
C LEU A 369 -6.65 -2.82 -3.37
N VAL A 370 -6.03 -3.38 -4.41
CA VAL A 370 -6.27 -4.74 -4.87
C VAL A 370 -5.02 -5.58 -4.71
N THR A 371 -5.08 -6.65 -3.93
CA THR A 371 -3.94 -7.56 -3.75
C THR A 371 -4.31 -9.00 -4.11
N PHE A 372 -3.52 -9.61 -4.99
CA PHE A 372 -3.50 -11.05 -5.22
C PHE A 372 -2.32 -11.63 -4.46
N PHE A 373 -2.59 -12.53 -3.51
CA PHE A 373 -1.56 -13.29 -2.81
C PHE A 373 -1.62 -14.76 -3.25
N THR A 374 -0.47 -15.41 -3.46
CA THR A 374 -0.45 -16.86 -3.65
C THR A 374 0.67 -17.56 -2.88
N LEU A 375 0.33 -18.74 -2.33
CA LEU A 375 1.26 -19.59 -1.57
C LEU A 375 1.98 -20.63 -2.43
N GLN A 376 1.54 -20.82 -3.67
CA GLN A 376 2.06 -21.88 -4.53
C GLN A 376 3.54 -21.66 -4.85
N GLY A 377 4.31 -22.75 -4.96
CA GLY A 377 5.68 -22.71 -5.50
C GLY A 377 5.75 -22.77 -7.03
N THR A 378 4.62 -23.05 -7.69
CA THR A 378 4.51 -23.12 -9.14
C THR A 378 4.37 -21.75 -9.78
N ALA A 379 4.88 -21.61 -11.01
CA ALA A 379 4.92 -20.32 -11.69
C ALA A 379 3.51 -19.73 -11.92
N VAL A 380 3.34 -18.44 -11.60
CA VAL A 380 2.17 -17.63 -11.94
C VAL A 380 2.42 -16.98 -13.30
N ASN A 381 1.57 -17.29 -14.26
CA ASN A 381 1.63 -16.66 -15.58
C ASN A 381 0.52 -15.62 -15.69
N VAL A 382 0.91 -14.35 -15.88
CA VAL A 382 0.03 -13.29 -16.37
C VAL A 382 0.04 -13.39 -17.89
N GLY A 383 -1.05 -13.92 -18.44
CA GLY A 383 -1.14 -14.35 -19.84
C GLY A 383 -0.94 -13.24 -20.87
N ARG A 384 -0.74 -13.66 -22.13
CA ARG A 384 -0.58 -12.73 -23.26
C ARG A 384 -1.76 -11.77 -23.33
N GLU A 385 -1.48 -10.49 -23.56
CA GLU A 385 -2.49 -9.43 -23.69
C GLU A 385 -3.38 -9.26 -22.44
N ALA A 386 -2.94 -9.78 -21.28
CA ALA A 386 -3.61 -9.53 -20.02
C ALA A 386 -3.50 -8.06 -19.60
N TYR A 387 -4.51 -7.57 -18.90
CA TYR A 387 -4.57 -6.22 -18.35
C TYR A 387 -4.79 -6.35 -16.84
N PHE A 388 -3.68 -6.24 -16.10
CA PHE A 388 -3.62 -6.51 -14.66
C PHE A 388 -3.54 -5.20 -13.88
N LEU A 389 -4.48 -4.99 -12.96
CA LEU A 389 -4.51 -3.87 -12.03
C LEU A 389 -4.47 -4.44 -10.61
N GLY A 390 -3.47 -4.04 -9.83
CA GLY A 390 -3.29 -4.57 -8.47
C GLY A 390 -1.87 -4.93 -8.12
N ASN A 391 -1.74 -5.46 -6.92
CA ASN A 391 -0.54 -6.06 -6.38
C ASN A 391 -0.57 -7.57 -6.63
N LEU A 392 0.55 -8.18 -7.03
CA LEU A 392 0.70 -9.63 -7.15
C LEU A 392 1.87 -10.11 -6.29
N ILE A 393 1.54 -10.84 -5.22
CA ILE A 393 2.46 -11.28 -4.19
C ILE A 393 2.58 -12.80 -4.23
N ALA A 394 3.73 -13.28 -4.68
CA ALA A 394 4.01 -14.67 -4.96
C ALA A 394 5.43 -15.05 -4.48
N PRO A 395 5.72 -14.91 -3.17
CA PRO A 395 7.08 -14.98 -2.62
C PRO A 395 7.80 -16.31 -2.92
N ASN A 396 7.03 -17.39 -3.13
CA ASN A 396 7.53 -18.74 -3.38
C ASN A 396 7.55 -19.14 -4.87
N ALA A 397 7.05 -18.29 -5.78
CA ALA A 397 6.87 -18.63 -7.18
C ALA A 397 7.62 -17.68 -8.13
N ALA A 398 7.87 -18.17 -9.34
CA ALA A 398 8.18 -17.30 -10.46
C ALA A 398 6.90 -16.64 -11.00
N VAL A 399 6.96 -15.35 -11.31
CA VAL A 399 5.90 -14.61 -11.99
C VAL A 399 6.37 -14.22 -13.38
N ALA A 400 5.63 -14.63 -14.40
CA ALA A 400 5.89 -14.25 -15.78
C ALA A 400 4.81 -13.31 -16.30
N LEU A 401 5.21 -12.09 -16.68
CA LEU A 401 4.40 -11.20 -17.52
C LEU A 401 4.61 -11.64 -18.97
N ALA A 402 3.63 -12.31 -19.56
CA ALA A 402 3.72 -12.80 -20.93
C ALA A 402 3.61 -11.65 -21.95
N LYS A 403 4.02 -11.93 -23.20
CA LYS A 403 4.07 -10.94 -24.29
C LYS A 403 2.83 -10.04 -24.35
N ASN A 404 3.02 -8.74 -24.55
CA ASN A 404 1.95 -7.73 -24.69
C ASN A 404 1.04 -7.58 -23.45
N SER A 405 1.41 -8.14 -22.30
CA SER A 405 0.65 -7.89 -21.07
C SER A 405 0.93 -6.49 -20.53
N GLN A 406 -0.06 -5.98 -19.79
CA GLN A 406 -0.05 -4.67 -19.18
C GLN A 406 -0.28 -4.81 -17.68
N LEU A 407 0.50 -4.06 -16.90
CA LEU A 407 0.43 -4.03 -15.44
C LEU A 407 0.35 -2.58 -14.96
N ARG A 408 -0.62 -2.27 -14.10
CA ARG A 408 -0.48 -1.18 -13.14
C ARG A 408 -0.53 -1.74 -11.73
N GLY A 409 0.61 -1.64 -11.06
CA GLY A 409 0.75 -1.95 -9.65
C GLY A 409 2.11 -2.52 -9.33
N VAL A 410 2.17 -3.50 -8.42
CA VAL A 410 3.45 -4.08 -7.96
C VAL A 410 3.46 -5.60 -8.07
N ILE A 411 4.65 -6.18 -8.29
CA ILE A 411 4.87 -7.62 -8.21
C ILE A 411 6.00 -7.90 -7.21
N CYS A 412 5.72 -8.72 -6.20
CA CYS A 412 6.72 -9.37 -5.37
C CYS A 412 6.75 -10.86 -5.69
N ALA A 413 7.92 -11.41 -6.01
CA ALA A 413 8.02 -12.83 -6.33
C ALA A 413 9.42 -13.42 -6.06
N ASN A 414 9.54 -14.74 -6.06
CA ASN A 414 10.86 -15.37 -6.05
C ASN A 414 11.65 -14.99 -7.32
N GLU A 415 11.00 -15.06 -8.48
CA GLU A 415 11.56 -14.65 -9.76
C GLU A 415 10.52 -13.85 -10.55
N ILE A 416 10.93 -12.79 -11.22
CA ILE A 416 10.09 -12.02 -12.14
C ILE A 416 10.72 -12.10 -13.53
N VAL A 417 9.93 -12.56 -14.50
CA VAL A 417 10.30 -12.53 -15.92
C VAL A 417 9.30 -11.66 -16.67
N VAL A 418 9.77 -10.54 -17.18
CA VAL A 418 8.99 -9.67 -18.06
C VAL A 418 9.31 -10.06 -19.50
N GLU A 419 8.38 -10.72 -20.18
CA GLU A 419 8.51 -11.07 -21.58
C GLU A 419 8.44 -9.84 -22.48
N ARG A 420 8.55 -10.08 -23.78
CA ARG A 420 8.69 -9.02 -24.78
C ARG A 420 7.44 -8.15 -24.88
N ASP A 421 7.66 -6.85 -25.12
CA ASP A 421 6.60 -5.89 -25.45
C ASP A 421 5.56 -5.74 -24.33
N CYS A 422 5.93 -5.89 -23.06
CA CYS A 422 5.06 -5.59 -21.92
C CYS A 422 5.16 -4.11 -21.53
N LEU A 423 4.09 -3.58 -20.95
CA LEU A 423 4.06 -2.26 -20.30
C LEU A 423 3.71 -2.45 -18.82
N PHE A 424 4.52 -1.90 -17.94
CA PHE A 424 4.24 -1.89 -16.50
C PHE A 424 4.42 -0.49 -15.94
N LEU A 425 3.53 -0.13 -15.02
CA LEU A 425 3.51 1.15 -14.33
C LEU A 425 3.33 0.88 -12.83
N HIS A 426 4.18 1.47 -11.99
CA HIS A 426 3.88 1.58 -10.57
C HIS A 426 2.57 2.35 -10.37
N HIS A 427 1.85 2.14 -9.27
CA HIS A 427 0.58 2.83 -8.96
C HIS A 427 0.69 4.35 -9.14
N ASP A 428 1.78 4.92 -8.62
CA ASP A 428 2.06 6.36 -8.63
C ASP A 428 2.59 6.90 -9.98
N SER A 429 2.79 6.02 -10.97
CA SER A 429 3.31 6.44 -12.27
C SER A 429 2.30 7.35 -12.99
N PRO A 430 2.76 8.45 -13.61
CA PRO A 430 1.87 9.31 -14.39
C PRO A 430 1.30 8.58 -15.62
N GLY A 431 0.21 9.12 -16.15
CA GLY A 431 -0.50 8.53 -17.29
C GLY A 431 -1.36 7.34 -16.88
N ASN A 432 -2.05 6.74 -17.86
CA ASN A 432 -2.80 5.49 -17.72
C ASN A 432 -2.22 4.45 -18.67
N LEU A 433 -2.51 3.19 -18.43
CA LEU A 433 -2.29 2.17 -19.44
C LEU A 433 -3.16 2.49 -20.68
N PRO A 434 -2.73 2.12 -21.90
CA PRO A 434 -3.48 2.36 -23.15
C PRO A 434 -4.79 1.55 -23.26
N GLY A 435 -5.20 0.87 -22.18
CA GLY A 435 -6.38 0.04 -22.12
C GLY A 435 -6.16 -1.38 -22.65
N PRO A 436 -7.14 -2.29 -22.43
CA PRO A 436 -7.01 -3.69 -22.78
C PRO A 436 -7.17 -3.94 -24.30
N GLY A 437 -6.14 -4.47 -24.96
CA GLY A 437 -6.13 -4.79 -26.38
C GLY A 437 -4.72 -4.86 -26.97
N ASN A 438 -4.59 -4.86 -28.30
CA ASN A 438 -3.28 -4.72 -28.94
C ASN A 438 -2.67 -3.36 -28.59
N LEU A 439 -1.52 -3.39 -27.93
CA LEU A 439 -0.72 -2.22 -27.64
C LEU A 439 -0.49 -1.41 -28.93
N PRO A 440 -0.79 -0.09 -28.96
CA PRO A 440 -0.55 0.72 -30.13
C PRO A 440 0.94 0.75 -30.46
N LYS A 441 1.29 0.74 -31.75
CA LYS A 441 2.68 0.89 -32.17
C LYS A 441 3.15 2.30 -31.79
N ALA A 442 4.15 2.42 -30.92
CA ALA A 442 4.78 3.70 -30.66
C ALA A 442 5.17 4.38 -31.98
N SER A 443 4.56 5.53 -32.26
CA SER A 443 4.92 6.41 -33.35
C SER A 443 6.36 6.90 -33.15
N ALA A 444 7.05 7.28 -34.22
CA ALA A 444 8.42 7.80 -34.11
C ALA A 444 8.49 9.08 -33.23
N ALA A 445 7.37 9.77 -33.03
CA ALA A 445 7.20 10.93 -32.15
C ALA A 445 7.08 10.57 -30.66
N GLU A 446 6.78 9.31 -30.29
CA GLU A 446 6.77 8.87 -28.87
C GLU A 446 8.17 8.39 -28.41
N ARG A 447 9.11 8.19 -29.34
CA ARG A 447 10.47 7.67 -29.05
C ARG A 447 11.50 8.76 -28.81
N LEU A 448 11.16 10.00 -29.13
CA LEU A 448 11.95 11.20 -28.94
C LEU A 448 10.96 12.25 -28.48
N GLU A 449 11.25 12.90 -27.36
CA GLU A 449 10.47 13.99 -26.73
C GLU A 449 9.45 13.53 -25.68
N PHE A 450 9.85 13.69 -24.41
CA PHE A 450 8.93 14.05 -23.33
C PHE A 450 8.44 15.47 -23.62
N HIS A 451 7.50 15.62 -24.55
CA HIS A 451 6.67 16.81 -24.60
C HIS A 451 5.36 16.51 -23.90
N ALA A 452 5.04 17.37 -22.94
CA ALA A 452 3.72 17.43 -22.35
C ALA A 452 2.67 17.51 -23.46
N ASP A 453 1.64 16.70 -23.28
CA ASP A 453 0.32 16.75 -23.92
C ASP A 453 0.02 15.95 -25.20
N GLN A 454 -0.94 15.03 -25.07
CA GLN A 454 -2.16 15.10 -25.88
C GLN A 454 -3.42 14.99 -24.98
N PRO A 455 -4.51 15.71 -25.32
CA PRO A 455 -5.63 15.96 -24.42
C PRO A 455 -6.76 14.94 -24.61
N ASP A 456 -7.32 14.44 -23.50
CA ASP A 456 -8.65 13.81 -23.51
C ASP A 456 -9.65 14.60 -22.63
N ALA A 457 -10.75 14.97 -23.28
CA ALA A 457 -12.06 15.42 -22.81
C ALA A 457 -12.18 16.63 -21.84
N ALA A 458 -12.32 17.80 -22.49
CA ALA A 458 -13.13 19.00 -22.22
C ALA A 458 -13.07 19.73 -20.86
N GLY A 459 -12.42 20.90 -20.89
CA GLY A 459 -12.67 22.04 -19.99
C GLY A 459 -11.40 22.63 -19.39
N TYR A 460 -11.35 23.96 -19.27
CA TYR A 460 -10.41 24.62 -18.36
C TYR A 460 -10.82 24.31 -16.91
N GLY A 461 -9.87 23.96 -16.05
CA GLY A 461 -10.21 23.64 -14.66
C GLY A 461 -8.99 23.58 -13.75
N LEU A 462 -9.07 24.24 -12.59
CA LEU A 462 -8.14 24.02 -11.49
C LEU A 462 -8.70 22.88 -10.63
N LEU A 463 -7.97 21.77 -10.58
CA LEU A 463 -8.40 20.55 -9.90
C LEU A 463 -8.09 20.62 -8.41
N GLN A 464 -8.82 19.81 -7.63
CA GLN A 464 -8.56 19.71 -6.19
C GLN A 464 -7.12 19.28 -5.96
N ASN A 465 -6.41 20.09 -5.19
CA ASN A 465 -5.02 19.88 -4.83
C ASN A 465 -4.89 18.76 -3.79
N TYR A 466 -3.86 17.95 -3.91
CA TYR A 466 -3.64 16.75 -3.10
C TYR A 466 -2.15 16.45 -2.92
N PRO A 467 -1.69 15.92 -1.79
CA PRO A 467 -2.42 15.86 -0.52
C PRO A 467 -2.53 17.25 0.10
N ASN A 468 -3.73 17.61 0.57
CA ASN A 468 -4.02 18.82 1.34
C ASN A 468 -5.34 18.56 2.10
N PRO A 469 -5.38 18.61 3.45
CA PRO A 469 -4.42 19.24 4.36
C PRO A 469 -3.28 18.28 4.81
N PHE A 470 -2.29 18.79 5.55
CA PHE A 470 -1.26 18.02 6.31
C PHE A 470 0.05 17.57 5.60
N ASN A 471 0.38 18.10 4.41
CA ASN A 471 1.69 17.87 3.80
C ASN A 471 2.43 19.21 3.54
N PRO A 472 3.73 19.35 3.88
CA PRO A 472 4.52 20.53 3.51
C PRO A 472 4.61 20.73 1.99
N ALA A 473 4.27 19.72 1.18
CA ALA A 473 4.13 19.83 -0.25
C ALA A 473 2.71 19.46 -0.71
N THR A 474 2.04 20.36 -1.44
CA THR A 474 0.74 20.09 -2.08
C THR A 474 0.91 20.04 -3.60
N ARG A 475 0.29 19.05 -4.24
CA ARG A 475 0.21 19.02 -5.71
C ARG A 475 -0.98 19.81 -6.19
N ILE A 476 -0.73 20.77 -7.07
CA ILE A 476 -1.73 21.61 -7.70
C ILE A 476 -1.83 21.15 -9.15
N ARG A 477 -3.03 20.75 -9.58
CA ARG A 477 -3.27 20.25 -10.93
C ARG A 477 -4.26 21.14 -11.64
N PHE A 478 -4.07 21.36 -12.93
CA PHE A 478 -5.04 22.08 -13.74
C PHE A 478 -5.10 21.55 -15.17
N LYS A 479 -6.18 21.91 -15.86
CA LYS A 479 -6.45 21.54 -17.25
C LYS A 479 -6.48 22.78 -18.13
N LEU A 480 -5.82 22.70 -19.29
CA LEU A 480 -5.91 23.69 -20.37
C LEU A 480 -6.58 23.05 -21.58
N GLN A 481 -7.49 23.79 -22.22
CA GLN A 481 -8.20 23.31 -23.40
C GLN A 481 -7.36 23.42 -24.68
N LYS A 482 -6.48 24.41 -24.75
CA LYS A 482 -5.56 24.69 -25.86
C LYS A 482 -4.25 25.23 -25.30
N ALA A 483 -3.20 25.19 -26.11
CA ALA A 483 -1.91 25.75 -25.72
C ALA A 483 -2.03 27.28 -25.57
N GLU A 484 -1.65 27.80 -24.40
CA GLU A 484 -1.74 29.23 -24.05
C GLU A 484 -0.74 29.60 -22.95
N HIS A 485 -0.50 30.90 -22.81
CA HIS A 485 0.25 31.46 -21.69
C HIS A 485 -0.49 31.29 -20.37
N VAL A 486 0.15 30.61 -19.42
CA VAL A 486 -0.39 30.32 -18.08
C VAL A 486 0.41 31.04 -17.01
N ALA A 487 -0.30 31.59 -16.02
CA ALA A 487 0.27 31.99 -14.74
C ALA A 487 -0.42 31.22 -13.60
N LEU A 488 0.35 30.41 -12.86
CA LEU A 488 -0.08 29.75 -11.63
C LEU A 488 0.70 30.33 -10.46
N VAL A 489 0.03 31.12 -9.63
CA VAL A 489 0.68 31.88 -8.55
C VAL A 489 -0.05 31.63 -7.23
N ILE A 490 0.74 31.48 -6.18
CA ILE A 490 0.26 31.32 -4.81
C ILE A 490 0.30 32.68 -4.13
N TYR A 491 -0.79 33.03 -3.48
CA TYR A 491 -0.97 34.27 -2.75
C TYR A 491 -1.30 34.01 -1.28
N THR A 492 -0.92 34.94 -0.43
CA THR A 492 -1.53 35.07 0.91
C THR A 492 -3.00 35.52 0.78
N LEU A 493 -3.82 35.34 1.83
CA LEU A 493 -5.18 35.90 1.87
C LEU A 493 -5.23 37.42 1.69
N ALA A 494 -4.14 38.13 1.99
CA ALA A 494 -4.00 39.56 1.76
C ALA A 494 -3.63 39.92 0.31
N GLY A 495 -3.57 38.95 -0.61
CA GLY A 495 -3.29 39.16 -2.03
C GLY A 495 -1.81 39.38 -2.37
N ARG A 496 -0.89 39.19 -1.41
CA ARG A 496 0.57 39.25 -1.69
C ARG A 496 1.04 37.96 -2.34
N SER A 497 1.80 38.06 -3.44
CA SER A 497 2.43 36.91 -4.10
C SER A 497 3.41 36.22 -3.16
N VAL A 498 3.39 34.89 -3.17
CA VAL A 498 4.20 34.02 -2.33
C VAL A 498 5.15 33.21 -3.20
N ARG A 499 4.61 32.50 -4.19
CA ARG A 499 5.37 31.64 -5.09
C ARG A 499 4.73 31.63 -6.46
N GLU A 500 5.52 31.90 -7.49
CA GLU A 500 5.15 31.63 -8.88
C GLU A 500 5.56 30.19 -9.22
N LEU A 501 4.57 29.33 -9.50
CA LEU A 501 4.83 27.93 -9.85
C LEU A 501 5.05 27.76 -11.35
N VAL A 502 4.35 28.54 -12.17
CA VAL A 502 4.59 28.62 -13.61
C VAL A 502 4.16 29.99 -14.14
N HIS A 503 4.92 30.47 -15.11
CA HIS A 503 4.63 31.66 -15.88
C HIS A 503 5.23 31.53 -17.28
N GLY A 504 4.42 31.10 -18.25
CA GLY A 504 4.91 30.77 -19.59
C GLY A 504 3.86 30.07 -20.45
N GLU A 505 4.19 29.87 -21.73
CA GLU A 505 3.40 29.08 -22.66
C GLU A 505 3.35 27.61 -22.23
N MET A 506 2.16 27.05 -22.15
CA MET A 506 1.92 25.65 -21.80
C MET A 506 1.03 24.99 -22.83
N ALA A 507 1.29 23.70 -23.11
CA ALA A 507 0.53 22.94 -24.09
C ALA A 507 -0.90 22.61 -23.60
N ALA A 508 -1.74 22.12 -24.50
CA ALA A 508 -3.13 21.76 -24.20
C ALA A 508 -3.24 20.42 -23.45
N GLY A 509 -3.61 20.42 -22.18
CA GLY A 509 -3.82 19.17 -21.44
C GLY A 509 -3.78 19.34 -19.93
N GLN A 510 -3.44 18.28 -19.20
CA GLN A 510 -3.37 18.32 -17.74
C GLN A 510 -1.95 18.59 -17.27
N HIS A 511 -1.82 19.60 -16.42
CA HIS A 511 -0.56 20.04 -15.85
C HIS A 511 -0.60 19.89 -14.34
N GLY A 512 0.57 19.62 -13.73
CA GLY A 512 0.69 19.42 -12.30
C GLY A 512 1.97 20.00 -11.76
N PHE A 513 1.86 20.86 -10.76
CA PHE A 513 2.98 21.48 -10.05
C PHE A 513 2.92 21.11 -8.58
N VAL A 514 4.08 21.00 -7.96
CA VAL A 514 4.18 20.82 -6.51
C VAL A 514 4.57 22.15 -5.91
N TRP A 515 3.82 22.58 -4.89
CA TRP A 515 4.26 23.65 -4.01
C TRP A 515 4.72 23.06 -2.70
N ASP A 516 6.00 23.25 -2.37
CA ASP A 516 6.71 22.75 -1.19
C ASP A 516 6.66 23.71 0.00
N ALA A 517 5.64 24.57 0.04
CA ALA A 517 5.44 25.57 1.09
C ALA A 517 6.60 26.57 1.24
N ARG A 518 7.32 26.87 0.15
CA ARG A 518 8.36 27.91 0.12
C ARG A 518 7.95 29.08 -0.77
N ASP A 519 8.50 30.26 -0.48
CA ASP A 519 8.34 31.44 -1.33
C ASP A 519 9.33 31.42 -2.53
N ASP A 520 9.28 32.43 -3.40
CA ASP A 520 10.20 32.54 -4.55
C ASP A 520 11.70 32.61 -4.16
N ARG A 521 12.01 32.93 -2.90
CA ARG A 521 13.39 32.94 -2.36
C ARG A 521 13.80 31.59 -1.78
N GLY A 522 12.93 30.58 -1.85
CA GLY A 522 13.14 29.26 -1.26
C GLY A 522 12.99 29.24 0.26
N LEU A 523 12.47 30.31 0.86
CA LEU A 523 12.26 30.38 2.30
C LEU A 523 10.91 29.74 2.68
N PRO A 524 10.86 28.97 3.77
CA PRO A 524 9.62 28.37 4.23
C PRO A 524 8.56 29.44 4.60
N VAL A 525 7.32 29.30 4.14
CA VAL A 525 6.22 30.23 4.48
C VAL A 525 5.43 29.76 5.69
N ALA A 526 4.74 30.66 6.40
CA ALA A 526 4.04 30.34 7.66
C ALA A 526 2.83 29.41 7.46
N SER A 527 2.45 28.64 8.48
CA SER A 527 1.17 27.91 8.47
C SER A 527 0.01 28.89 8.29
N GLY A 528 -0.96 28.53 7.45
CA GLY A 528 -2.10 29.39 7.13
C GLY A 528 -2.79 29.01 5.83
N VAL A 529 -3.81 29.79 5.50
CA VAL A 529 -4.55 29.65 4.24
C VAL A 529 -3.86 30.47 3.15
N TYR A 530 -3.62 29.82 2.02
CA TYR A 530 -3.10 30.44 0.81
C TYR A 530 -4.10 30.27 -0.33
N LEU A 531 -4.05 31.17 -1.30
CA LEU A 531 -4.85 31.08 -2.52
C LEU A 531 -3.94 30.71 -3.67
N CYS A 532 -4.21 29.58 -4.30
CA CYS A 532 -3.63 29.27 -5.60
C CYS A 532 -4.53 29.83 -6.68
N VAL A 533 -3.99 30.70 -7.52
CA VAL A 533 -4.73 31.33 -8.62
C VAL A 533 -4.09 30.92 -9.94
N LEU A 534 -4.91 30.35 -10.81
CA LEU A 534 -4.57 29.99 -12.18
C LEU A 534 -5.19 31.02 -13.12
N ARG A 535 -4.39 31.56 -14.04
CA ARG A 535 -4.84 32.40 -15.15
C ARG A 535 -4.33 31.85 -16.48
N SER A 536 -5.22 31.75 -17.46
CA SER A 536 -4.91 31.37 -18.85
C SER A 536 -5.87 32.09 -19.78
N GLY A 537 -5.39 33.05 -20.59
CA GLY A 537 -6.28 33.86 -21.44
C GLY A 537 -7.39 34.58 -20.64
N SER A 538 -8.66 34.31 -20.98
CA SER A 538 -9.83 34.81 -20.25
C SER A 538 -10.27 33.92 -19.07
N PHE A 539 -9.67 32.73 -18.91
CA PHE A 539 -9.98 31.81 -17.83
C PHE A 539 -9.19 32.15 -16.56
N SER A 540 -9.90 32.21 -15.43
CA SER A 540 -9.32 32.36 -14.11
C SER A 540 -10.01 31.42 -13.13
N ALA A 541 -9.24 30.67 -12.36
CA ALA A 541 -9.76 29.80 -11.29
C ALA A 541 -8.87 29.92 -10.06
N GLN A 542 -9.46 29.71 -8.89
CA GLN A 542 -8.72 29.73 -7.63
C GLN A 542 -9.13 28.57 -6.72
N THR A 543 -8.16 28.04 -5.98
CA THR A 543 -8.39 27.08 -4.91
C THR A 543 -7.72 27.54 -3.63
N LYS A 544 -8.28 27.15 -2.49
CA LYS A 544 -7.68 27.39 -1.17
C LYS A 544 -6.69 26.27 -0.87
N LEU A 545 -5.46 26.64 -0.56
CA LEU A 545 -4.45 25.73 -0.02
C LEU A 545 -4.44 25.94 1.50
N LEU A 546 -4.48 24.85 2.26
CA LEU A 546 -4.37 24.90 3.72
C LEU A 546 -3.01 24.34 4.11
N LEU A 547 -2.06 25.24 4.32
CA LEU A 547 -0.75 24.84 4.78
C LEU A 547 -0.77 24.75 6.31
N MET A 548 -0.59 23.55 6.84
CA MET A 548 -0.33 23.33 8.27
C MET A 548 1.02 22.66 8.40
N ARG A 549 1.99 23.40 8.92
CA ARG A 549 3.22 22.85 9.48
C ARG A 549 3.05 22.55 10.95
#